data_AF-A0AAJ5CFV2-F1
#
_entry.id   AF-A0AAJ5CFV2-F1
#
_cell.length_a   1.000
_cell.length_b   1.000
_cell.length_c   1.000
_cell.angle_alpha   90.00
_cell.angle_beta   90.00
_cell.angle_gamma   90.00
#
_symmetry.space_group_name_H-M   'P 1'
#
loop_
_entity.id
_entity.type
_entity.pdbx_description
1 polymer ?
#
loop_
_entity_poly.entity_id
_entity_poly.type
_entity_poly.pdbx_seq_one_letter_code
_entity_poly.pdbx_strand_id
1 'polypeptide(L)'
;MPFTLPPRTPSGPRRRSLFASAAGAFVLVGCSAPEPSTVTTVRSPSAADLTRARAARDSESLAARYAAVITAHPPLAGRLKPLRAEVVRHAQAFGGSGTAGSRPSGSPSASASAHPSPSPTVPAQEKDALADLATAERTLADQRTKALLTVPGELARLLASVAAAGAAHAFLLTEGAK
;
A
#
# COMPACT_ATOMS: atom_id res chain seq x y z
N MET A 1 -45.31 -14.72 17.00
CA MET A 1 -46.01 -13.68 16.19
C MET A 1 -45.13 -13.31 15.01
N PRO A 2 -45.36 -13.83 13.79
CA PRO A 2 -44.57 -13.46 12.62
C PRO A 2 -45.08 -12.13 12.04
N PHE A 3 -44.20 -11.13 11.95
CA PHE A 3 -44.47 -9.88 11.28
C PHE A 3 -44.27 -10.03 9.78
N THR A 4 -45.36 -9.97 9.02
CA THR A 4 -45.36 -9.95 7.56
C THR A 4 -45.25 -8.49 7.08
N LEU A 5 -44.18 -8.16 6.35
CA LEU A 5 -44.02 -6.86 5.69
C LEU A 5 -44.80 -6.83 4.36
N PRO A 6 -45.51 -5.74 4.01
CA PRO A 6 -46.22 -5.61 2.73
C PRO A 6 -45.28 -5.24 1.57
N PRO A 7 -45.58 -5.67 0.33
CA PRO A 7 -44.81 -5.29 -0.86
C PRO A 7 -45.09 -3.84 -1.27
N ARG A 8 -44.03 -3.08 -1.56
CA ARG A 8 -44.14 -1.75 -2.18
C ARG A 8 -44.17 -1.90 -3.70
N THR A 9 -45.28 -1.50 -4.31
CA THR A 9 -45.39 -1.27 -5.75
C THR A 9 -44.77 0.09 -6.14
N PRO A 10 -44.05 0.19 -7.27
CA PRO A 10 -43.53 1.46 -7.77
C PRO A 10 -44.63 2.23 -8.53
N SER A 11 -44.83 3.50 -8.18
CA SER A 11 -45.72 4.43 -8.89
C SER A 11 -44.94 5.68 -9.30
N GLY A 12 -44.79 5.91 -10.61
CA GLY A 12 -44.25 7.15 -11.16
C GLY A 12 -44.22 7.18 -12.69
N PRO A 13 -44.63 8.27 -13.38
CA PRO A 13 -45.12 8.22 -14.76
C PRO A 13 -44.04 8.45 -15.84
N ARG A 14 -44.20 7.78 -16.99
CA ARG A 14 -43.55 8.13 -18.27
C ARG A 14 -44.44 9.10 -19.05
N ARG A 15 -43.86 10.19 -19.59
CA ARG A 15 -44.19 10.92 -20.85
C ARG A 15 -43.25 12.13 -20.95
N ARG A 16 -42.23 12.08 -21.81
CA ARG A 16 -42.21 12.68 -23.17
C ARG A 16 -42.50 14.19 -23.16
N SER A 17 -41.43 14.98 -23.07
CA SER A 17 -41.41 16.37 -23.56
C SER A 17 -40.28 16.48 -24.56
N LEU A 18 -40.67 16.78 -25.79
CA LEU A 18 -39.85 17.06 -26.96
C LEU A 18 -39.10 18.38 -26.74
N PHE A 19 -37.79 18.38 -26.92
CA PHE A 19 -37.06 19.59 -27.32
C PHE A 19 -36.39 19.32 -28.66
N ALA A 20 -36.96 19.90 -29.70
CA ALA A 20 -36.45 19.90 -31.05
C ALA A 20 -35.53 21.11 -31.26
N SER A 21 -34.29 20.79 -31.62
CA SER A 21 -33.43 21.41 -32.64
C SER A 21 -33.00 22.89 -32.54
N ALA A 22 -31.67 23.09 -32.47
CA ALA A 22 -30.97 24.09 -33.27
C ALA A 22 -29.63 23.50 -33.74
N ALA A 23 -29.38 23.61 -35.04
CA ALA A 23 -28.29 22.97 -35.77
C ALA A 23 -26.92 23.57 -35.45
N GLY A 24 -25.91 22.70 -35.33
CA GLY A 24 -24.50 23.07 -35.31
C GLY A 24 -23.68 21.93 -35.90
N ALA A 25 -23.43 21.99 -37.20
CA ALA A 25 -22.54 21.07 -37.89
C ALA A 25 -21.08 21.52 -37.67
N PHE A 26 -20.31 20.78 -36.88
CA PHE A 26 -18.86 20.79 -36.97
C PHE A 26 -18.32 19.35 -36.90
N VAL A 27 -17.50 19.04 -37.90
CA VAL A 27 -16.94 17.74 -38.24
C VAL A 27 -15.93 17.30 -37.17
N LEU A 28 -15.98 16.03 -36.78
CA LEU A 28 -14.96 15.37 -35.97
C LEU A 28 -13.67 15.22 -36.77
N VAL A 29 -12.70 16.08 -36.50
CA VAL A 29 -11.28 15.84 -36.74
C VAL A 29 -10.57 15.98 -35.41
N GLY A 30 -9.99 14.88 -34.94
CA GLY A 30 -9.05 14.91 -33.84
C GLY A 30 -7.79 15.68 -34.23
N CYS A 31 -7.36 16.56 -33.34
CA CYS A 31 -5.98 16.91 -33.02
C CYS A 31 -6.05 18.01 -31.97
N SER A 32 -5.81 17.66 -30.70
CA SER A 32 -5.56 18.68 -29.68
C SER A 32 -4.41 19.56 -30.14
N ALA A 33 -4.63 20.87 -30.18
CA ALA A 33 -3.56 21.83 -30.37
C ALA A 33 -2.56 21.70 -29.21
N PRO A 34 -1.24 21.61 -29.47
CA PRO A 34 -0.24 21.68 -28.43
C PRO A 34 -0.08 23.15 -28.00
N GLU A 35 -0.69 23.50 -26.87
CA GLU A 35 -0.33 24.71 -26.12
C GLU A 35 1.11 24.55 -25.56
N PRO A 36 1.90 25.64 -25.53
CA PRO A 36 3.34 25.59 -25.39
C PRO A 36 3.76 24.98 -24.06
N SER A 37 4.74 24.08 -24.15
CA SER A 37 5.43 23.40 -23.06
C SER A 37 5.58 24.29 -21.83
N THR A 38 4.63 24.15 -20.90
CA THR A 38 4.86 24.58 -19.53
C THR A 38 6.01 23.74 -19.03
N VAL A 39 7.16 24.38 -18.83
CA VAL A 39 8.31 23.89 -18.08
C VAL A 39 7.82 22.87 -17.06
N THR A 40 8.24 21.62 -17.22
CA THR A 40 8.02 20.55 -16.24
C THR A 40 8.76 20.97 -14.97
N THR A 41 8.14 21.84 -14.18
CA THR A 41 8.56 22.08 -12.81
C THR A 41 8.35 20.76 -12.11
N VAL A 42 9.46 20.08 -11.79
CA VAL A 42 9.44 18.88 -10.95
C VAL A 42 8.83 19.31 -9.62
N ARG A 43 7.52 19.06 -9.45
CA ARG A 43 6.82 19.37 -8.21
C ARG A 43 7.46 18.54 -7.12
N SER A 44 7.98 19.21 -6.09
CA SER A 44 8.53 18.53 -4.93
C SER A 44 7.47 17.63 -4.29
N PRO A 45 7.84 16.43 -3.81
CA PRO A 45 6.90 15.48 -3.25
C PRO A 45 6.22 16.04 -2.01
N SER A 46 4.91 15.74 -1.85
CA SER A 46 4.16 16.17 -0.67
C SER A 46 4.56 15.36 0.57
N ALA A 47 4.21 15.84 1.77
CA ALA A 47 4.43 15.09 3.01
C ALA A 47 3.72 13.72 3.00
N ALA A 48 2.55 13.63 2.35
CA ALA A 48 1.83 12.37 2.17
C ALA A 48 2.60 11.41 1.23
N ASP A 49 3.20 11.91 0.16
CA ASP A 49 4.01 11.10 -0.76
C ASP A 49 5.26 10.57 -0.07
N LEU A 50 5.93 11.41 0.72
CA LEU A 50 7.09 11.01 1.52
C LEU A 50 6.71 9.94 2.57
N THR A 51 5.57 10.11 3.23
CA THR A 51 5.06 9.13 4.22
C THR A 51 4.73 7.79 3.55
N ARG A 52 4.05 7.82 2.40
CA ARG A 52 3.76 6.61 1.60
C ARG A 52 5.05 5.92 1.15
N ALA A 53 6.00 6.66 0.60
CA ALA A 53 7.28 6.12 0.14
C ALA A 53 8.13 5.55 1.30
N ARG A 54 8.02 6.13 2.50
CA ARG A 54 8.64 5.56 3.70
C ARG A 54 7.95 4.26 4.12
N ALA A 55 6.62 4.24 4.18
CA ALA A 55 5.86 3.04 4.52
C ALA A 55 6.13 1.86 3.55
N ALA A 56 6.29 2.13 2.26
CA ALA A 56 6.71 1.13 1.27
C ALA A 56 8.09 0.53 1.63
N ARG A 57 9.11 1.38 1.78
CA ARG A 57 10.49 0.96 2.10
C ARG A 57 10.60 0.20 3.42
N ASP A 58 9.89 0.67 4.44
CA ASP A 58 9.88 0.01 5.75
C ASP A 58 9.25 -1.39 5.66
N SER A 59 8.21 -1.55 4.82
CA SER A 59 7.58 -2.85 4.56
C SER A 59 8.49 -3.78 3.75
N GLU A 60 9.21 -3.26 2.75
CA GLU A 60 10.21 -4.02 1.98
C GLU A 60 11.36 -4.49 2.88
N SER A 61 11.87 -3.61 3.76
CA SER A 61 12.91 -3.96 4.73
C SER A 61 12.44 -5.06 5.69
N LEU A 62 11.20 -4.98 6.18
CA LEU A 62 10.61 -6.02 7.02
C LEU A 62 10.48 -7.35 6.25
N ALA A 63 10.02 -7.33 5.00
CA ALA A 63 9.94 -8.54 4.16
C ALA A 63 11.31 -9.18 3.92
N ALA A 64 12.37 -8.38 3.80
CA ALA A 64 13.74 -8.86 3.72
C ALA A 64 14.22 -9.51 5.02
N ARG A 65 13.85 -8.94 6.19
CA ARG A 65 14.14 -9.56 7.51
C ARG A 65 13.47 -10.92 7.65
N TYR A 66 12.19 -11.04 7.27
CA TYR A 66 11.51 -12.34 7.23
C TYR A 66 12.24 -13.33 6.31
N ALA A 67 12.69 -12.89 5.13
CA ALA A 67 13.44 -13.76 4.22
C ALA A 67 14.75 -14.24 4.85
N ALA A 68 15.49 -13.36 5.53
CA ALA A 68 16.72 -13.72 6.22
C ALA A 68 16.49 -14.75 7.34
N VAL A 69 15.44 -14.57 8.14
CA VAL A 69 15.06 -15.53 9.20
C VAL A 69 14.65 -16.88 8.60
N ILE A 70 13.88 -16.88 7.51
CA ILE A 70 13.49 -18.13 6.82
C ILE A 70 14.72 -18.88 6.30
N THR A 71 15.71 -18.17 5.76
CA THR A 71 16.97 -18.77 5.27
C THR A 71 17.82 -19.32 6.42
N ALA A 72 17.90 -18.61 7.54
CA ALA A 72 18.69 -19.03 8.71
C ALA A 72 18.00 -20.16 9.49
N HIS A 73 16.68 -20.19 9.51
CA HIS A 73 15.86 -21.15 10.27
C HIS A 73 14.83 -21.85 9.37
N PRO A 74 15.26 -22.80 8.50
CA PRO A 74 14.36 -23.50 7.58
C PRO A 74 13.13 -24.17 8.22
N PRO A 75 13.19 -24.74 9.45
CA PRO A 75 12.01 -25.30 10.12
C PRO A 75 10.87 -24.29 10.32
N LEU A 76 11.17 -22.99 10.47
CA LEU A 76 10.18 -21.93 10.64
C LEU A 76 9.49 -21.51 9.33
N ALA A 77 9.99 -21.97 8.18
CA ALA A 77 9.55 -21.49 6.86
C ALA A 77 8.04 -21.67 6.63
N GLY A 78 7.45 -22.77 7.08
CA GLY A 78 6.01 -23.04 6.92
C GLY A 78 5.13 -21.97 7.59
N ARG A 79 5.57 -21.48 8.75
CA ARG A 79 4.87 -20.45 9.53
C ARG A 79 5.18 -19.03 9.04
N LEU A 80 6.41 -18.75 8.65
CA LEU A 80 6.85 -17.40 8.31
C LEU A 80 6.57 -16.98 6.86
N LYS A 81 6.46 -17.93 5.91
CA LYS A 81 6.19 -17.60 4.50
C LYS A 81 4.86 -16.87 4.28
N PRO A 82 3.72 -17.29 4.89
CA PRO A 82 2.46 -16.56 4.75
C PRO A 82 2.54 -15.12 5.30
N LEU A 83 3.16 -14.92 6.47
CA LEU A 83 3.34 -13.60 7.07
C LEU A 83 4.21 -12.70 6.18
N ARG A 84 5.32 -13.24 5.66
CA ARG A 84 6.17 -12.53 4.70
C ARG A 84 5.38 -12.10 3.45
N ALA A 85 4.51 -12.97 2.93
CA ALA A 85 3.71 -12.66 1.75
C ALA A 85 2.73 -11.50 2.02
N GLU A 86 2.11 -11.42 3.20
CA GLU A 86 1.32 -10.26 3.61
C GLU A 86 2.16 -8.98 3.67
N VAL A 87 3.34 -9.02 4.29
CA VAL A 87 4.23 -7.84 4.37
C VAL A 87 4.66 -7.35 2.98
N VAL A 88 4.92 -8.26 2.04
CA VAL A 88 5.18 -7.91 0.63
C VAL A 88 3.97 -7.24 -0.02
N ARG A 89 2.76 -7.75 0.21
CA ARG A 89 1.52 -7.10 -0.28
C ARG A 89 1.33 -5.71 0.33
N HIS A 90 1.70 -5.52 1.60
CA HIS A 90 1.64 -4.19 2.23
C HIS A 90 2.61 -3.21 1.56
N ALA A 91 3.84 -3.65 1.23
CA ALA A 91 4.77 -2.82 0.46
C ALA A 91 4.17 -2.41 -0.90
N GLN A 92 3.59 -3.36 -1.63
CA GLN A 92 2.94 -3.12 -2.92
C GLN A 92 1.75 -2.15 -2.78
N ALA A 93 0.95 -2.25 -1.71
CA ALA A 93 -0.16 -1.34 -1.46
C ALA A 93 0.29 0.12 -1.27
N PHE A 94 1.51 0.36 -0.77
CA PHE A 94 2.11 1.70 -0.70
C PHE A 94 2.82 2.12 -1.99
N GLY A 95 2.79 1.31 -3.04
CA GLY A 95 3.52 1.57 -4.29
C GLY A 95 5.00 1.17 -4.24
N GLY A 96 5.40 0.34 -3.27
CA GLY A 96 6.67 -0.39 -3.31
C GLY A 96 6.73 -1.30 -4.53
N SER A 97 7.92 -1.78 -4.89
CA SER A 97 8.20 -2.32 -6.23
C SER A 97 7.35 -3.57 -6.58
N GLY A 98 6.14 -3.34 -7.07
CA GLY A 98 5.32 -4.26 -7.84
C GLY A 98 5.55 -3.95 -9.31
N THR A 99 6.28 -4.83 -10.00
CA THR A 99 6.41 -4.79 -11.46
C THR A 99 5.05 -5.08 -12.10
N ALA A 100 4.21 -4.06 -12.29
CA ALA A 100 3.20 -3.96 -13.36
C ALA A 100 2.49 -2.60 -13.33
N GLY A 101 2.79 -1.76 -14.34
CA GLY A 101 1.81 -0.85 -14.93
C GLY A 101 1.70 0.57 -14.41
N SER A 102 2.71 1.41 -14.66
CA SER A 102 2.57 2.71 -15.37
C SER A 102 3.89 3.49 -15.32
N ARG A 103 4.53 3.65 -16.48
CA ARG A 103 5.68 4.56 -16.69
C ARG A 103 5.14 5.93 -17.10
N PRO A 104 5.84 7.03 -16.80
CA PRO A 104 6.59 7.64 -17.91
C PRO A 104 8.08 7.83 -17.56
N SER A 105 8.90 7.81 -18.60
CA SER A 105 10.35 7.92 -18.55
C SER A 105 10.84 9.10 -17.69
N GLY A 106 11.57 8.77 -16.63
CA GLY A 106 12.59 9.62 -16.02
C GLY A 106 13.91 8.85 -16.05
N SER A 107 14.95 9.49 -16.57
CA SER A 107 16.31 8.95 -16.68
C SER A 107 16.87 8.50 -15.31
N PRO A 108 17.56 7.35 -15.19
CA PRO A 108 18.26 7.00 -13.96
C PRO A 108 19.59 7.77 -13.92
N SER A 109 19.63 8.89 -13.19
CA SER A 109 20.89 9.54 -12.86
C SER A 109 20.88 10.03 -11.42
N ALA A 110 21.36 9.18 -10.53
CA ALA A 110 22.42 9.49 -9.56
C ALA A 110 22.59 8.27 -8.65
N SER A 111 23.77 7.65 -8.71
CA SER A 111 24.26 6.73 -7.69
C SER A 111 24.23 7.42 -6.33
N ALA A 112 23.15 7.25 -5.58
CA ALA A 112 23.26 7.30 -4.14
C ALA A 112 24.06 6.04 -3.77
N SER A 113 25.31 6.23 -3.35
CA SER A 113 26.07 5.18 -2.70
C SER A 113 25.28 4.74 -1.49
N ALA A 114 24.44 3.70 -1.68
CA ALA A 114 23.80 3.01 -0.59
C ALA A 114 24.92 2.34 0.18
N HIS A 115 25.35 2.98 1.27
CA HIS A 115 26.13 2.29 2.28
C HIS A 115 25.42 0.96 2.55
N PRO A 116 26.12 -0.20 2.50
CA PRO A 116 25.50 -1.45 2.87
C PRO A 116 25.03 -1.27 4.31
N SER A 117 23.71 -1.15 4.47
CA SER A 117 23.12 -1.26 5.80
C SER A 117 23.56 -2.63 6.32
N PRO A 118 24.07 -2.73 7.56
CA PRO A 118 24.50 -4.01 8.08
C PRO A 118 23.33 -4.97 7.91
N SER A 119 23.58 -6.08 7.21
CA SER A 119 22.60 -7.15 7.11
C SER A 119 22.13 -7.46 8.52
N PRO A 120 20.80 -7.51 8.77
CA PRO A 120 20.32 -7.79 10.11
C PRO A 120 20.92 -9.11 10.56
N THR A 121 21.75 -9.07 11.61
CA THR A 121 22.28 -10.28 12.22
C THR A 121 21.08 -11.05 12.75
N VAL A 122 20.79 -12.20 12.12
CA VAL A 122 19.71 -13.07 12.57
C VAL A 122 20.19 -13.77 13.84
N PRO A 123 19.42 -13.74 14.95
CA PRO A 123 19.75 -14.52 16.13
C PRO A 123 19.93 -16.00 15.81
N ALA A 124 20.90 -16.63 16.48
CA ALA A 124 21.21 -18.05 16.28
C ALA A 124 20.11 -18.98 16.81
N GLN A 125 19.31 -18.54 17.77
CA GLN A 125 18.21 -19.32 18.32
C GLN A 125 16.89 -18.95 17.65
N GLU A 126 16.10 -19.96 17.30
CA GLU A 126 14.79 -19.79 16.65
C GLU A 126 13.86 -18.88 17.45
N LYS A 127 13.81 -19.06 18.77
CA LYS A 127 12.97 -18.27 19.68
C LYS A 127 13.35 -16.78 19.67
N ASP A 128 14.64 -16.49 19.66
CA ASP A 128 15.14 -15.12 19.65
C ASP A 128 14.87 -14.47 18.28
N ALA A 129 15.02 -15.23 17.19
CA ALA A 129 14.69 -14.75 15.85
C ALA A 129 13.19 -14.43 15.69
N LEU A 130 12.31 -15.22 16.30
CA LEU A 130 10.87 -14.94 16.35
C LEU A 130 10.54 -13.71 17.20
N ALA A 131 11.21 -13.56 18.36
CA ALA A 131 11.03 -12.40 19.24
C ALA A 131 11.48 -11.09 18.57
N ASP A 132 12.57 -11.14 17.81
CA ASP A 132 13.09 -10.02 17.02
C ASP A 132 12.13 -9.62 15.90
N LEU A 133 11.59 -10.59 15.15
CA LEU A 133 10.56 -10.32 14.15
C LEU A 133 9.30 -9.71 14.78
N ALA A 134 8.84 -10.23 15.93
CA ALA A 134 7.68 -9.70 16.61
C ALA A 134 7.89 -8.26 17.09
N THR A 135 9.10 -7.94 17.55
CA THR A 135 9.49 -6.59 17.96
C THR A 135 9.55 -5.64 16.76
N ALA A 136 10.07 -6.11 15.62
CA ALA A 136 10.09 -5.32 14.38
C ALA A 136 8.68 -5.01 13.87
N GLU A 137 7.77 -5.99 13.88
CA GLU A 137 6.36 -5.81 13.52
C GLU A 137 5.66 -4.80 14.44
N ARG A 138 5.80 -4.94 15.77
CA ARG A 138 5.24 -3.98 16.75
C ARG A 138 5.76 -2.57 16.53
N THR A 139 7.08 -2.44 16.37
CA THR A 139 7.72 -1.13 16.18
C THR A 139 7.19 -0.43 14.92
N LEU A 140 7.04 -1.16 13.81
CA LEU A 140 6.47 -0.58 12.59
C LEU A 140 4.98 -0.28 12.72
N ALA A 141 4.20 -1.14 13.39
CA ALA A 141 2.80 -0.85 13.68
C ALA A 141 2.64 0.45 14.49
N ASP A 142 3.45 0.65 15.52
CA ASP A 142 3.45 1.86 16.34
C ASP A 142 3.86 3.10 15.55
N GLN A 143 4.91 3.00 14.72
CA GLN A 143 5.35 4.09 13.86
C GLN A 143 4.28 4.50 12.84
N ARG A 144 3.63 3.51 12.21
CA ARG A 144 2.52 3.76 11.27
C ARG A 144 1.32 4.40 11.98
N THR A 145 1.02 3.96 13.21
CA THR A 145 -0.06 4.52 14.04
C THR A 145 0.20 5.99 14.38
N LYS A 146 1.45 6.34 14.72
CA LYS A 146 1.86 7.74 14.92
C LYS A 146 1.74 8.57 13.64
N ALA A 147 2.11 7.99 12.49
CA ALA A 147 2.03 8.65 11.19
C ALA A 147 0.59 8.93 10.71
N LEU A 148 -0.43 8.26 11.29
CA LEU A 148 -1.84 8.55 10.97
C LEU A 148 -2.21 10.01 11.20
N LEU A 149 -1.57 10.65 12.18
CA LEU A 149 -1.84 12.04 12.54
C LEU A 149 -1.30 13.05 11.51
N THR A 150 -0.46 12.60 10.58
CA THR A 150 0.26 13.48 9.64
C THR A 150 -0.20 13.32 8.19
N VAL A 151 -1.14 12.42 7.92
CA VAL A 151 -1.63 12.15 6.55
C VAL A 151 -3.16 12.14 6.47
N PRO A 152 -3.75 12.65 5.37
CA PRO A 152 -5.19 12.70 5.23
C PRO A 152 -5.79 11.45 4.57
N GLY A 153 -7.10 11.28 4.77
CA GLY A 153 -7.98 10.51 3.90
C GLY A 153 -7.63 9.03 3.77
N GLU A 154 -7.55 8.56 2.53
CA GLU A 154 -7.35 7.16 2.19
C GLU A 154 -6.00 6.61 2.67
N LEU A 155 -4.94 7.42 2.62
CA LEU A 155 -3.60 7.00 3.08
C LEU A 155 -3.60 6.70 4.58
N ALA A 156 -4.30 7.49 5.40
CA ALA A 156 -4.46 7.21 6.82
C ALA A 156 -5.19 5.87 7.05
N ARG A 157 -6.27 5.60 6.30
CA ARG A 157 -7.01 4.33 6.41
C ARG A 157 -6.15 3.13 6.02
N LEU A 158 -5.34 3.25 4.96
CA LEU A 158 -4.41 2.21 4.54
C LEU A 158 -3.33 1.97 5.62
N LEU A 159 -2.71 3.03 6.15
CA LEU A 159 -1.74 2.91 7.24
C LEU A 159 -2.34 2.26 8.48
N ALA A 160 -3.58 2.60 8.85
CA ALA A 160 -4.25 2.06 10.02
C ALA A 160 -4.53 0.56 9.84
N SER A 161 -5.00 0.16 8.66
CA SER A 161 -5.21 -1.25 8.30
C SER A 161 -3.91 -2.06 8.37
N VAL A 162 -2.82 -1.53 7.78
CA VAL A 162 -1.51 -2.19 7.79
C VAL A 162 -0.89 -2.21 9.20
N ALA A 163 -1.10 -1.18 10.01
CA ALA A 163 -0.66 -1.16 11.42
C ALA A 163 -1.38 -2.24 12.23
N ALA A 164 -2.69 -2.39 12.06
CA ALA A 164 -3.47 -3.43 12.71
C ALA A 164 -3.02 -4.85 12.28
N ALA A 165 -2.76 -5.05 10.98
CA ALA A 165 -2.22 -6.31 10.47
C ALA A 165 -0.83 -6.64 11.07
N GLY A 166 0.07 -5.65 11.13
CA GLY A 166 1.39 -5.81 11.77
C GLY A 166 1.29 -6.15 13.26
N ALA A 167 0.36 -5.53 14.00
CA ALA A 167 0.09 -5.88 15.40
C ALA A 167 -0.41 -7.33 15.55
N ALA A 168 -1.26 -7.80 14.63
CA ALA A 168 -1.71 -9.19 14.60
C ALA A 168 -0.57 -10.16 14.26
N HIS A 169 0.30 -9.82 13.30
CA HIS A 169 1.49 -10.63 13.00
C HIS A 169 2.41 -10.76 14.21
N ALA A 170 2.67 -9.65 14.92
CA ALA A 170 3.48 -9.67 16.12
C ALA A 170 2.91 -10.61 17.20
N PHE A 171 1.59 -10.62 17.37
CA PHE A 171 0.91 -11.54 18.27
C PHE A 171 1.08 -13.01 17.84
N LEU A 172 0.88 -13.30 16.55
CA LEU A 172 1.07 -14.65 15.99
C LEU A 172 2.52 -15.14 16.12
N LEU A 173 3.50 -14.24 16.04
CA LEU A 173 4.91 -14.55 16.25
C LEU A 173 5.24 -14.90 17.70
N THR A 174 4.58 -14.26 18.67
CA THR A 174 4.78 -14.55 20.10
C THR A 174 4.02 -15.77 20.60
N GLU A 175 2.81 -16.02 20.10
CA GLU A 175 1.99 -17.14 20.59
C GLU A 175 2.49 -18.50 20.11
N GLY A 176 3.01 -18.61 18.88
CA GLY A 176 3.66 -19.86 18.43
C GLY A 176 5.07 -20.07 18.99
N ALA A 177 5.52 -19.27 19.96
CA ALA A 177 6.79 -19.45 20.67
C ALA A 177 6.60 -19.91 22.13
N LYS A 178 5.35 -20.07 22.57
CA LYS A 178 4.97 -20.83 23.78
C LYS A 178 4.86 -22.30 23.43
#